data_AF-A0A2E0IC12-F1
#
_entry.id   AF-A0A2E0IC12-F1
#
_cell.length_a   1.000
_cell.length_b   1.000
_cell.length_c   1.000
_cell.angle_alpha   90.00
_cell.angle_beta   90.00
_cell.angle_gamma   90.00
#
_symmetry.space_group_name_H-M   'P 1'
#
loop_
_entity.id
_entity.type
_entity.pdbx_description
1 polymer ?
#
loop_
_entity_poly.entity_id
_entity_poly.type
_entity_poly.pdbx_seq_one_letter_code
_entity_poly.pdbx_strand_id
1 'polypeptide(L)'
;MFGLGSRNVHLSYEQGAGGTSLCLTIAKKYLKSGNKVIWLSKYLPDGERTAQIFSDLKKKELEKITFIEIEKNLEESSKILKYLSNNMGKEDMIIIDDWCAKEGRAKKRDIDALKNIVLNYKNAKIIVSSTSYSNVNSNTQEWKSRGGNEIKDILDTIFLYRISEMNNIRILRDGEETKRISLLQSGFE
;
A
#
# COMPACT_ATOMS: atom_id res chain seq x y z
N MET A 1 3.40 0.29 14.80
CA MET A 1 2.57 0.34 13.58
C MET A 1 2.01 -1.06 13.41
N PHE A 2 0.70 -1.26 13.24
CA PHE A 2 0.05 -2.58 13.24
C PHE A 2 0.65 -3.53 12.21
N GLY A 3 1.72 -4.26 12.51
CA GLY A 3 2.28 -5.33 11.67
C GLY A 3 2.28 -5.10 10.15
N LEU A 4 2.33 -3.84 9.68
CA LEU A 4 1.83 -3.49 8.34
C LEU A 4 2.74 -4.04 7.24
N GLY A 5 3.96 -4.45 7.61
CA GLY A 5 4.89 -5.21 6.76
C GLY A 5 5.25 -6.60 7.30
N SER A 6 4.67 -7.07 8.41
CA SER A 6 4.95 -8.43 8.90
C SER A 6 4.09 -9.50 8.21
N ARG A 7 3.02 -9.10 7.54
CA ARG A 7 2.07 -9.95 6.79
C ARG A 7 1.72 -9.30 5.45
N ASN A 8 1.00 -10.02 4.59
CA ASN A 8 0.49 -9.46 3.35
C ASN A 8 -0.76 -8.64 3.64
N VAL A 9 -0.72 -7.35 3.33
CA VAL A 9 -1.76 -6.40 3.73
C VAL A 9 -2.41 -5.74 2.53
N HIS A 10 -3.73 -5.67 2.55
CA HIS A 10 -4.51 -4.69 1.79
C HIS A 10 -4.78 -3.47 2.65
N LEU A 11 -4.10 -2.35 2.36
CA LEU A 11 -4.40 -1.05 2.93
C LEU A 11 -5.56 -0.39 2.18
N SER A 12 -6.74 -0.43 2.77
CA SER A 12 -7.90 0.27 2.23
C SER A 12 -8.08 1.63 2.89
N TYR A 13 -8.04 2.72 2.12
CA TYR A 13 -7.96 4.06 2.70
C TYR A 13 -9.07 4.99 2.23
N GLU A 14 -9.59 5.83 3.11
CA GLU A 14 -10.47 6.94 2.73
C GLU A 14 -9.70 7.92 1.82
N GLN A 15 -10.33 8.42 0.76
CA GLN A 15 -9.70 9.41 -0.11
C GLN A 15 -9.23 10.65 0.69
N GLY A 16 -7.99 11.07 0.48
CA GLY A 16 -7.37 12.15 1.26
C GLY A 16 -6.83 11.73 2.63
N ALA A 17 -7.02 10.48 3.05
CA ALA A 17 -6.43 9.99 4.30
C ALA A 17 -4.90 9.80 4.22
N GLY A 18 -4.31 9.83 3.02
CA GLY A 18 -2.86 9.75 2.82
C GLY A 18 -2.34 8.33 2.65
N GLY A 19 -3.09 7.42 2.01
CA GLY A 19 -2.67 6.03 1.74
C GLY A 19 -1.26 5.91 1.17
N THR A 20 -0.98 6.63 0.08
CA THR A 20 0.38 6.70 -0.53
C THR A 20 1.44 7.19 0.46
N SER A 21 1.17 8.21 1.28
CA SER A 21 2.11 8.69 2.30
C SER A 21 2.37 7.64 3.39
N LEU A 22 1.37 6.82 3.73
CA LEU A 22 1.57 5.71 4.64
C LEU A 22 2.46 4.65 3.99
N CYS A 23 2.16 4.22 2.76
CA CYS A 23 3.01 3.28 2.02
C CYS A 23 4.46 3.78 1.90
N LEU A 24 4.69 5.05 1.59
CA LEU A 24 6.03 5.66 1.58
C LEU A 24 6.70 5.61 2.96
N THR A 25 5.96 5.91 4.02
CA THR A 25 6.48 5.82 5.39
C THR A 25 6.91 4.40 5.75
N ILE A 26 6.17 3.39 5.27
CA ILE A 26 6.51 1.99 5.46
C ILE A 26 7.76 1.64 4.64
N ALA A 27 7.79 2.01 3.36
CA ALA A 27 8.94 1.82 2.48
C ALA A 27 10.22 2.38 3.11
N LYS A 28 10.17 3.61 3.61
CA LYS A 28 11.27 4.27 4.33
C LYS A 28 11.82 3.41 5.47
N LYS A 29 10.95 2.80 6.29
CA LYS A 29 11.37 1.93 7.42
C LYS A 29 12.11 0.68 6.93
N TYR A 30 11.66 0.09 5.81
CA TYR A 30 12.32 -1.06 5.19
C TYR A 30 13.68 -0.69 4.62
N LEU A 31 13.77 0.44 3.90
CA LEU A 31 15.02 0.95 3.33
C LEU A 31 16.05 1.25 4.42
N LYS A 32 15.65 1.89 5.53
CA LYS A 32 16.52 2.13 6.70
C LYS A 32 17.02 0.83 7.35
N SER A 33 16.22 -0.22 7.29
CA SER A 33 16.61 -1.55 7.79
C SER A 33 17.55 -2.30 6.82
N GLY A 34 17.86 -1.70 5.67
CA GLY A 34 18.73 -2.26 4.65
C GLY A 34 18.02 -3.18 3.66
N ASN A 35 16.69 -3.24 3.67
CA ASN A 35 15.90 -4.09 2.79
C ASN A 35 15.60 -3.38 1.46
N LYS A 36 15.27 -4.16 0.43
CA LYS A 36 14.83 -3.66 -0.88
C LYS A 36 13.32 -3.39 -0.89
N VAL A 37 12.92 -2.40 -1.66
CA VAL A 37 11.51 -2.07 -1.90
C VAL A 37 11.28 -1.99 -3.41
N ILE A 38 10.34 -2.76 -3.92
CA ILE A 38 9.81 -2.59 -5.28
C ILE A 38 8.43 -1.96 -5.16
N TRP A 39 8.25 -0.80 -5.78
CA TRP A 39 7.01 -0.05 -5.79
C TRP A 39 6.37 -0.11 -7.17
N LEU A 40 5.16 -0.63 -7.26
CA LEU A 40 4.35 -0.67 -8.46
C LEU A 40 3.19 0.32 -8.29
N SER A 41 2.94 1.16 -9.29
CA SER A 41 1.84 2.11 -9.20
C SER A 41 1.33 2.53 -10.56
N LYS A 42 0.01 2.72 -10.68
CA LYS A 42 -0.56 3.33 -11.90
C LYS A 42 -0.12 4.79 -12.07
N TYR A 43 0.09 5.48 -10.96
CA TYR A 43 0.61 6.85 -10.93
C TYR A 43 1.74 6.87 -9.92
N LEU A 44 2.94 7.27 -10.37
CA LEU A 44 4.07 7.40 -9.46
C LEU A 44 3.73 8.37 -8.31
N PRO A 45 4.22 8.10 -7.08
CA PRO A 45 4.00 9.01 -5.98
C PRO A 45 4.60 10.38 -6.30
N ASP A 46 3.96 11.43 -5.77
CA ASP A 46 4.45 12.80 -5.93
C ASP A 46 5.91 12.93 -5.49
N GLY A 47 6.74 13.53 -6.34
CA GLY A 47 8.19 13.59 -6.15
C GLY A 47 8.59 14.43 -4.95
N GLU A 48 7.92 15.57 -4.73
CA GLU A 48 8.18 16.44 -3.59
C GLU A 48 7.81 15.73 -2.28
N ARG A 49 6.63 15.14 -2.21
CA ARG A 49 6.17 14.38 -1.05
C ARG A 49 7.09 13.19 -0.75
N THR A 50 7.54 12.49 -1.79
CA THR A 50 8.49 11.38 -1.66
C THR A 50 9.82 11.88 -1.09
N ALA A 51 10.37 12.98 -1.62
CA ALA A 51 11.60 13.57 -1.12
C ALA A 51 11.49 14.04 0.34
N GLN A 52 10.36 14.63 0.72
CA GLN A 52 10.09 15.03 2.11
C GLN A 52 10.10 13.83 3.06
N ILE A 53 9.38 12.75 2.72
CA ILE A 53 9.33 11.54 3.56
C ILE A 53 10.71 10.87 3.60
N PHE A 54 11.41 10.77 2.48
CA PHE A 54 12.72 10.12 2.36
C PHE A 54 13.92 11.01 2.71
N SER A 55 13.69 12.21 3.23
CA SER A 55 14.72 13.25 3.48
C SER A 55 15.89 12.80 4.35
N ASP A 56 15.69 11.81 5.21
CA ASP A 56 16.69 11.26 6.13
C ASP A 56 17.28 9.91 5.67
N LEU A 57 16.94 9.45 4.46
CA LEU A 57 17.54 8.26 3.85
C LEU A 57 18.91 8.60 3.25
N LYS A 58 19.87 7.71 3.46
CA LYS A 58 21.20 7.79 2.86
C LYS A 58 21.14 7.34 1.40
N LYS A 59 22.10 7.79 0.58
CA LYS A 59 22.22 7.35 -0.83
C LYS A 59 22.14 5.83 -1.01
N LYS A 60 22.88 5.07 -0.19
CA LYS A 60 22.87 3.60 -0.19
C LYS A 60 21.52 2.96 0.15
N GLU A 61 20.63 3.68 0.84
CA GLU A 61 19.28 3.23 1.18
C GLU A 61 18.33 3.57 0.02
N LEU A 62 18.48 4.73 -0.61
CA LEU A 62 17.74 5.14 -1.81
C LEU A 62 18.04 4.23 -3.01
N GLU A 63 19.26 3.71 -3.15
CA GLU A 63 19.63 2.75 -4.20
C GLU A 63 18.87 1.41 -4.10
N LYS A 64 18.14 1.16 -3.00
CA LYS A 64 17.39 -0.08 -2.76
C LYS A 64 15.90 0.02 -3.07
N ILE A 65 15.41 1.18 -3.53
CA ILE A 65 14.04 1.32 -4.01
C ILE A 65 14.00 1.34 -5.54
N THR A 66 13.03 0.63 -6.12
CA THR A 66 12.73 0.66 -7.55
C THR A 66 11.27 1.00 -7.74
N PHE A 67 10.99 2.05 -8.51
CA PHE A 67 9.64 2.45 -8.90
C PHE A 67 9.32 1.91 -10.29
N ILE A 68 8.12 1.34 -10.44
CA ILE A 68 7.60 0.75 -11.67
C ILE A 68 6.21 1.34 -11.92
N GLU A 69 6.03 1.98 -13.06
CA GLU A 69 4.72 2.46 -13.49
C GLU A 69 3.90 1.33 -14.12
N ILE A 70 2.61 1.26 -13.78
CA ILE A 70 1.65 0.32 -14.37
C ILE A 70 1.01 1.00 -15.59
N GLU A 71 1.63 0.83 -16.76
CA GLU A 71 1.18 1.48 -17.99
C GLU A 71 -0.19 0.97 -18.48
N LYS A 72 -0.39 -0.35 -18.54
CA LYS A 72 -1.63 -0.95 -19.06
C LYS A 72 -2.49 -1.60 -17.99
N ASN A 73 -1.92 -2.59 -17.31
CA ASN A 73 -2.60 -3.37 -16.27
C ASN A 73 -1.58 -4.10 -15.38
N LEU A 74 -2.06 -4.55 -14.23
CA LEU A 74 -1.24 -5.20 -13.22
C LEU A 74 -0.64 -6.53 -13.68
N GLU A 75 -1.31 -7.25 -14.58
CA GLU A 75 -0.82 -8.51 -15.13
C GLU A 75 0.45 -8.30 -15.96
N GLU A 76 0.50 -7.28 -16.81
CA GLU A 76 1.69 -6.96 -17.61
C GLU A 76 2.85 -6.50 -16.72
N SER A 77 2.59 -5.63 -15.75
CA SER A 77 3.60 -5.21 -14.76
C SER A 77 4.11 -6.36 -13.90
N SER A 78 3.30 -7.39 -13.66
CA SER A 78 3.74 -8.60 -12.94
C SER A 78 4.86 -9.37 -13.66
N LYS A 79 4.91 -9.28 -15.00
CA LYS A 79 5.97 -9.89 -15.80
C LYS A 79 7.30 -9.16 -15.58
N ILE A 80 7.27 -7.83 -15.48
CA ILE A 80 8.45 -7.00 -15.16
C ILE A 80 8.92 -7.29 -13.73
N LEU A 81 7.97 -7.35 -12.78
CA LEU A 81 8.23 -7.68 -11.39
C LEU A 81 9.04 -8.97 -11.27
N LYS A 82 8.73 -10.01 -12.05
CA LYS A 82 9.45 -11.30 -12.05
C LYS A 82 10.95 -11.15 -12.27
N TYR A 83 11.36 -10.24 -13.16
CA TYR A 83 12.78 -10.01 -13.44
C TYR A 83 13.47 -9.25 -12.30
N LEU A 84 12.79 -8.26 -11.71
CA LEU A 84 13.34 -7.43 -10.64
C LEU A 84 13.34 -8.13 -9.28
N SER A 85 12.42 -9.07 -9.07
CA SER A 85 12.27 -9.79 -7.82
C SER A 85 13.23 -10.97 -7.63
N ASN A 86 14.01 -11.34 -8.65
CA ASN A 86 14.87 -12.54 -8.62
C ASN A 86 15.85 -12.59 -7.44
N ASN A 87 16.20 -11.43 -6.88
CA ASN A 87 17.11 -11.30 -5.73
C ASN A 87 16.42 -10.71 -4.49
N MET A 88 15.09 -10.85 -4.38
CA MET A 88 14.36 -10.44 -3.18
C MET A 88 14.47 -11.49 -2.09
N GLY A 89 14.93 -11.06 -0.92
CA GLY A 89 14.93 -11.84 0.31
C GLY A 89 13.60 -11.75 1.06
N LYS A 90 13.50 -12.49 2.16
CA LYS A 90 12.27 -12.59 2.94
C LYS A 90 11.84 -11.32 3.69
N GLU A 91 12.80 -10.41 3.86
CA GLU A 91 12.62 -9.12 4.53
C GLU A 91 12.42 -7.97 3.53
N ASP A 92 12.48 -8.25 2.22
CA ASP A 92 12.24 -7.27 1.18
C ASP A 92 10.73 -7.07 0.96
N MET A 93 10.36 -5.93 0.38
CA MET A 93 8.97 -5.50 0.27
C MET A 93 8.55 -5.19 -1.17
N ILE A 94 7.33 -5.59 -1.51
CA ILE A 94 6.61 -5.18 -2.71
C ILE A 94 5.45 -4.29 -2.27
N ILE A 95 5.36 -3.09 -2.83
CA ILE A 95 4.24 -2.16 -2.63
C ILE A 95 3.49 -2.01 -3.96
N ILE A 96 2.16 -2.09 -3.95
CA ILE A 96 1.31 -1.86 -5.13
C ILE A 96 0.28 -0.76 -4.80
N ASP A 97 0.49 0.46 -5.32
CA ASP A 97 -0.28 1.67 -4.96
C ASP A 97 -0.78 2.45 -6.19
N ASP A 98 -2.06 2.59 -6.48
CA ASP A 98 -3.19 1.74 -6.13
C ASP A 98 -3.21 0.49 -7.04
N TRP A 99 -3.63 -0.66 -6.51
CA TRP A 99 -3.70 -1.91 -7.30
C TRP A 99 -4.91 -1.98 -8.26
N CYS A 100 -5.94 -1.18 -8.02
CA CYS A 100 -7.13 -1.09 -8.85
C CYS A 100 -7.53 0.36 -9.11
N ALA A 101 -8.55 0.57 -9.96
CA ALA A 101 -9.12 1.90 -10.15
C ALA A 101 -9.65 2.48 -8.83
N LYS A 102 -9.49 3.81 -8.66
CA LYS A 102 -9.98 4.56 -7.48
C LYS A 102 -11.51 4.54 -7.39
N GLU A 103 -12.19 4.44 -8.52
CA GLU A 103 -13.65 4.45 -8.64
C GLU A 103 -14.19 3.13 -9.20
N GLY A 104 -15.44 2.82 -8.86
CA GLY A 104 -16.12 1.60 -9.29
C GLY A 104 -15.55 0.32 -8.66
N ARG A 105 -16.08 -0.83 -9.06
CA ARG A 105 -15.60 -2.14 -8.57
C ARG A 105 -14.22 -2.44 -9.17
N ALA A 106 -13.37 -3.11 -8.38
CA ALA A 106 -12.14 -3.67 -8.92
C ALA A 106 -12.49 -4.66 -10.05
N LYS A 107 -11.77 -4.58 -11.18
CA LYS A 107 -12.03 -5.46 -12.32
C LYS A 107 -11.50 -6.85 -12.00
N LYS A 108 -12.19 -7.89 -12.46
CA LYS A 108 -11.78 -9.29 -12.27
C LYS A 108 -10.32 -9.53 -12.68
N ARG A 109 -9.89 -8.98 -13.82
CA ARG A 109 -8.49 -9.07 -14.29
C ARG A 109 -7.47 -8.51 -13.27
N ASP A 110 -7.81 -7.41 -12.58
CA ASP A 110 -6.91 -6.77 -11.62
C ASP A 110 -6.85 -7.60 -10.33
N ILE A 111 -7.98 -8.20 -9.93
CA ILE A 111 -8.06 -9.15 -8.80
C ILE A 111 -7.25 -10.41 -9.09
N ASP A 112 -7.40 -11.00 -10.28
CA ASP A 112 -6.68 -12.20 -10.68
C ASP A 112 -5.17 -11.94 -10.75
N ALA A 113 -4.76 -10.79 -11.32
CA ALA A 113 -3.36 -10.37 -11.34
C ALA A 113 -2.79 -10.17 -9.92
N LEU A 114 -3.55 -9.53 -9.03
CA LEU A 114 -3.18 -9.33 -7.64
C LEU A 114 -2.96 -10.67 -6.92
N LYS A 115 -3.90 -11.62 -7.08
CA LYS A 115 -3.79 -12.98 -6.53
C LYS A 115 -2.53 -13.66 -7.00
N ASN A 116 -2.25 -13.60 -8.31
CA ASN A 116 -1.07 -14.21 -8.89
C ASN A 116 0.22 -13.61 -8.32
N ILE A 117 0.30 -12.28 -8.16
CA ILE A 117 1.45 -11.63 -7.53
C ILE A 117 1.62 -12.12 -6.09
N VAL A 118 0.57 -12.05 -5.26
CA VAL A 118 0.65 -12.44 -3.85
C VAL A 118 1.07 -13.91 -3.68
N LEU A 119 0.57 -14.81 -4.53
CA LEU A 119 0.89 -16.23 -4.49
C LEU A 119 2.29 -16.56 -5.02
N ASN A 120 2.83 -15.79 -5.97
CA ASN A 120 4.14 -16.01 -6.55
C ASN A 120 5.29 -15.44 -5.70
N TYR A 121 5.02 -14.40 -4.91
CA TYR A 121 6.04 -13.72 -4.09
C TYR A 121 5.86 -13.94 -2.58
N LYS A 122 5.52 -15.17 -2.17
CA LYS A 122 5.32 -15.54 -0.75
C LYS A 122 6.50 -15.27 0.17
N ASN A 123 7.70 -15.19 -0.41
CA ASN A 123 8.90 -14.89 0.36
C ASN A 123 8.98 -13.40 0.71
N ALA A 124 8.49 -12.49 -0.14
CA ALA A 124 8.53 -11.06 0.13
C ALA A 124 7.32 -10.60 0.98
N LYS A 125 7.47 -9.47 1.65
CA LYS A 125 6.35 -8.77 2.30
C LYS A 125 5.58 -7.97 1.26
N ILE A 126 4.26 -8.06 1.25
CA ILE A 126 3.45 -7.38 0.23
C ILE A 126 2.45 -6.43 0.88
N ILE A 127 2.46 -5.18 0.44
CA ILE A 127 1.41 -4.20 0.76
C ILE A 127 0.76 -3.77 -0.54
N VAL A 128 -0.55 -3.82 -0.58
CA VAL A 128 -1.33 -3.33 -1.72
C VAL A 128 -2.32 -2.32 -1.19
N SER A 129 -2.54 -1.23 -1.91
CA SER A 129 -3.43 -0.17 -1.46
C SER A 129 -4.54 0.13 -2.46
N SER A 130 -5.68 0.55 -1.93
CA SER A 130 -6.77 1.08 -2.72
C SER A 130 -7.61 2.05 -1.90
N THR A 131 -8.28 2.96 -2.58
CA THR A 131 -9.36 3.74 -1.96
C THR A 131 -10.46 2.81 -1.40
N SER A 132 -11.04 3.22 -0.27
CA SER A 132 -12.26 2.65 0.30
C SER A 132 -13.48 3.28 -0.37
N TYR A 133 -14.62 2.60 -0.29
CA TYR A 133 -15.92 3.17 -0.66
C TYR A 133 -16.90 3.03 0.49
N SER A 134 -17.79 4.00 0.64
CA SER A 134 -18.87 3.94 1.62
C SER A 134 -20.07 3.19 1.03
N ASN A 135 -20.73 2.39 1.86
CA ASN A 135 -22.06 1.90 1.57
C ASN A 135 -23.06 2.74 2.37
N VAL A 136 -23.90 3.54 1.71
CA VAL A 136 -24.84 4.49 2.37
C VAL A 136 -26.08 3.79 2.94
N ASN A 137 -26.12 2.45 2.97
CA ASN A 137 -27.31 1.67 3.30
C ASN A 137 -27.60 1.50 4.81
N SER A 138 -26.97 2.26 5.71
CA SER A 138 -27.29 2.21 7.13
C SER A 138 -26.92 3.52 7.84
N ASN A 139 -27.55 3.82 8.97
CA ASN A 139 -27.28 4.97 9.85
C ASN A 139 -25.83 5.05 10.39
N THR A 140 -24.95 4.15 9.95
CA THR A 140 -23.51 4.12 10.22
C THR A 140 -22.78 4.05 8.88
N GLN A 141 -21.83 4.97 8.67
CA GLN A 141 -20.98 4.96 7.47
C GLN A 141 -20.01 3.76 7.55
N GLU A 142 -20.40 2.65 6.91
CA GLU A 142 -19.56 1.46 6.83
C GLU A 142 -18.63 1.58 5.61
N TRP A 143 -17.33 1.66 5.88
CA TRP A 143 -16.30 1.65 4.85
C TRP A 143 -16.03 0.22 4.39
N LYS A 144 -15.98 0.03 3.07
CA LYS A 144 -15.68 -1.26 2.44
C LYS A 144 -14.42 -1.17 1.60
N SER A 145 -13.67 -2.25 1.62
CA SER A 145 -12.45 -2.40 0.82
C SER A 145 -12.77 -2.89 -0.59
N ARG A 146 -11.96 -2.45 -1.57
CA ARG A 146 -12.02 -2.98 -2.95
C ARG A 146 -11.60 -4.46 -2.96
N GLY A 147 -12.14 -5.24 -3.89
CA GLY A 147 -11.94 -6.70 -3.95
C GLY A 147 -12.81 -7.47 -2.95
N GLY A 148 -13.13 -6.89 -1.79
CA GLY A 148 -14.05 -7.48 -0.82
C GLY A 148 -13.63 -8.91 -0.45
N ASN A 149 -14.58 -9.85 -0.46
CA ASN A 149 -14.30 -11.25 -0.11
C ASN A 149 -13.32 -11.94 -1.08
N GLU A 150 -13.15 -11.45 -2.31
CA GLU A 150 -12.29 -12.12 -3.28
C GLU A 150 -10.80 -12.11 -2.90
N ILE A 151 -10.37 -11.18 -2.03
CA ILE A 151 -8.96 -11.03 -1.64
C ILE A 151 -8.69 -11.33 -0.16
N LYS A 152 -9.75 -11.58 0.64
CA LYS A 152 -9.61 -11.79 2.10
C LYS A 152 -8.80 -13.03 2.46
N ASP A 153 -8.79 -14.05 1.61
CA ASP A 153 -8.07 -15.30 1.87
C ASP A 153 -6.54 -15.17 1.67
N ILE A 154 -6.09 -14.08 1.02
CA ILE A 154 -4.68 -13.87 0.67
C ILE A 154 -4.09 -12.60 1.27
N LEU A 155 -4.93 -11.67 1.72
CA LEU A 155 -4.55 -10.35 2.20
C LEU A 155 -5.40 -9.99 3.42
N ASP A 156 -4.71 -9.59 4.47
CA ASP A 156 -5.38 -9.00 5.62
C ASP A 156 -5.74 -7.54 5.31
N THR A 157 -6.99 -7.16 5.55
CA THR A 157 -7.45 -5.80 5.26
C THR A 157 -7.25 -4.90 6.49
N ILE A 158 -6.45 -3.85 6.32
CA ILE A 158 -6.31 -2.76 7.27
C ILE A 158 -6.92 -1.50 6.66
N PHE A 159 -7.68 -0.77 7.47
CA PHE A 159 -8.27 0.48 7.02
C PHE A 159 -7.55 1.72 7.55
N LEU A 160 -7.56 2.79 6.75
CA LEU A 160 -7.03 4.11 7.10
C LEU A 160 -8.09 5.19 6.88
N TYR A 161 -8.41 5.95 7.92
CA TYR A 161 -9.46 6.99 7.88
C TYR A 161 -8.99 8.31 8.47
N ARG A 162 -9.62 9.42 8.06
CA ARG A 162 -9.48 10.73 8.70
C ARG A 162 -10.37 10.78 9.94
N ILE A 163 -9.90 11.38 11.03
CA ILE A 163 -10.78 11.74 12.16
C ILE A 163 -11.64 12.95 11.78
N SER A 164 -11.03 13.91 11.09
CA SER A 164 -11.71 15.05 10.48
C SER A 164 -10.87 15.55 9.30
N GLU A 165 -11.48 16.36 8.43
CA GLU A 165 -10.79 16.83 7.21
C GLU A 165 -9.63 17.79 7.51
N MET A 166 -9.74 18.58 8.58
CA MET A 166 -8.75 19.61 8.95
C MET A 166 -7.65 19.11 9.88
N ASN A 167 -7.75 17.89 10.39
CA ASN A 167 -6.79 17.32 11.32
C ASN A 167 -5.73 16.48 10.58
N ASN A 168 -4.49 16.47 11.06
CA ASN A 168 -3.44 15.57 10.58
C ASN A 168 -3.50 14.15 11.19
N ILE A 169 -4.38 13.89 12.14
CA ILE A 169 -4.58 12.57 12.75
C ILE A 169 -5.41 11.67 11.83
N ARG A 170 -4.97 10.42 11.71
CA ARG A 170 -5.68 9.31 11.07
C ARG A 170 -5.93 8.19 12.05
N ILE A 171 -6.92 7.37 11.74
CA ILE A 171 -7.17 6.10 12.42
C ILE A 171 -6.73 4.99 11.48
N LEU A 172 -5.80 4.16 11.95
CA LEU A 172 -5.62 2.80 11.42
C LEU A 172 -6.56 1.86 12.15
N ARG A 173 -7.26 1.00 11.42
CA ARG A 173 -8.14 -0.04 11.96
C ARG A 173 -7.79 -1.41 11.39
N ASP A 174 -7.65 -2.38 12.28
CA ASP A 174 -7.36 -3.78 11.97
C ASP A 174 -8.35 -4.65 12.75
N GLY A 175 -9.43 -5.08 12.09
CA GLY A 175 -10.59 -5.64 12.79
C GLY A 175 -11.18 -4.65 13.81
N GLU A 176 -11.26 -5.09 15.07
CA GLU A 176 -11.73 -4.28 16.20
C GLU A 176 -10.64 -3.35 16.78
N GLU A 177 -9.36 -3.61 16.47
CA GLU A 177 -8.27 -2.81 16.97
C GLU A 177 -8.14 -1.50 16.19
N THR A 178 -7.92 -0.41 16.91
CA THR A 178 -7.69 0.91 16.30
C THR A 178 -6.47 1.61 16.90
N LYS A 179 -5.75 2.34 16.06
CA LYS A 179 -4.62 3.18 16.48
C LYS A 179 -4.71 4.54 15.80
N ARG A 180 -4.49 5.59 16.59
CA ARG A 180 -4.29 6.95 16.07
C ARG A 180 -2.84 7.12 15.62
N ILE A 181 -2.67 7.66 14.42
CA ILE A 181 -1.37 8.02 13.84
C ILE A 181 -1.44 9.44 13.29
N SER A 182 -0.31 10.14 13.24
CA SER A 182 -0.25 11.53 12.77
C SER A 182 0.46 11.62 11.43
N LEU A 183 -0.12 12.34 10.48
CA LEU A 183 0.49 12.65 9.20
C LEU A 183 1.35 13.91 9.34
N LEU A 184 2.67 13.73 9.29
CA LEU A 184 3.66 14.82 9.34
C LEU A 184 4.37 14.98 7.99
N GLN A 185 5.21 16.00 7.88
CA GLN A 185 6.05 16.18 6.69
C GLN A 185 6.98 14.98 6.46
N SER A 186 7.55 14.41 7.54
CA SER A 186 8.43 13.25 7.54
C SER A 186 7.74 11.90 7.25
N GLY A 187 6.41 11.88 7.15
CA GLY A 187 5.59 10.69 7.00
C GLY A 187 4.63 10.48 8.18
N PHE A 188 4.23 9.23 8.40
CA PHE A 188 3.34 8.83 9.50
C PHE A 188 4.09 8.36 10.75
N GLU A 189 3.57 8.75 11.93
CA GLU A 189 4.08 8.34 13.25
C GLU A 189 2.97 7.73 14.13
#